data_AF-A0A9E3JR03-F1
#
_entry.id   AF-A0A9E3JR03-F1
#
_cell.length_a   1.000
_cell.length_b   1.000
_cell.length_c   1.000
_cell.angle_alpha   90.00
_cell.angle_beta   90.00
_cell.angle_gamma   90.00
#
_symmetry.space_group_name_H-M   'P 1'
#
loop_
_entity.id
_entity.type
_entity.pdbx_description
1 polymer ?
#
loop_
_entity_poly.entity_id
_entity_poly.type
_entity_poly.pdbx_seq_one_letter_code
_entity_poly.pdbx_strand_id
1 'polypeptide(L)'
;MSIANLRIGPRLALAFGGLCLALVFMVGQGVVMLGRVNEGTDTIVTMRMPRVAMTTRMLGEVNDIAVALRDMLLSDGADDRAQQVEEVVSSRKELDAILA
;
A
#
# COMPACT_ATOMS: atom_id res chain seq x y z
N MET A 1 -52.42 -12.21 -6.30
CA MET A 1 -53.43 -11.45 -7.08
C MET A 1 -52.79 -11.08 -8.42
N SER A 2 -53.39 -11.50 -9.54
CA SER A 2 -52.72 -11.54 -10.85
C SER A 2 -52.31 -10.15 -11.34
N ILE A 3 -51.01 -9.91 -11.50
CA ILE A 3 -50.42 -8.71 -12.10
C ILE A 3 -50.89 -8.54 -13.57
N ALA A 4 -51.46 -9.60 -14.17
CA ALA A 4 -51.96 -9.58 -15.53
C ALA A 4 -53.24 -8.75 -15.73
N ASN A 5 -54.00 -8.43 -14.68
CA ASN A 5 -55.28 -7.69 -14.77
C ASN A 5 -55.17 -6.20 -14.37
N LEU A 6 -53.98 -5.60 -14.43
CA LEU A 6 -53.81 -4.16 -14.21
C LEU A 6 -54.10 -3.36 -15.48
N ARG A 7 -54.75 -2.19 -15.33
CA ARG A 7 -54.89 -1.19 -16.41
C ARG A 7 -53.49 -0.81 -16.95
N ILE A 8 -53.41 -0.46 -18.23
CA ILE A 8 -52.13 -0.19 -18.95
C ILE A 8 -51.26 0.84 -18.21
N GLY A 9 -51.86 1.92 -17.67
CA GLY A 9 -51.15 2.95 -16.90
C GLY A 9 -50.35 2.42 -15.70
N PRO A 10 -51.00 1.79 -14.69
CA PRO A 10 -50.29 1.25 -13.53
C PRO A 10 -49.33 0.10 -13.87
N ARG A 11 -49.59 -0.69 -14.92
CA ARG A 11 -48.62 -1.70 -15.42
C ARG A 11 -47.34 -1.05 -15.95
N LEU A 12 -47.46 0.03 -16.72
CA LEU A 12 -46.33 0.76 -17.28
C LEU A 12 -45.53 1.46 -16.17
N ALA A 13 -46.22 2.12 -15.22
CA ALA A 13 -45.58 2.77 -14.09
C ALA A 13 -44.81 1.78 -13.19
N LEU A 14 -45.33 0.58 -12.98
CA LEU A 14 -44.65 -0.46 -12.20
C LEU A 14 -43.39 -0.97 -12.90
N ALA A 15 -43.43 -1.14 -14.22
CA ALA A 15 -42.26 -1.52 -15.01
C ALA A 15 -41.17 -0.43 -14.99
N PHE A 16 -41.55 0.84 -15.20
CA PHE A 16 -40.62 1.97 -15.14
C PHE A 16 -40.07 2.19 -13.73
N GLY A 17 -40.90 2.10 -12.70
CA GLY A 17 -40.47 2.20 -11.30
C GLY A 17 -39.49 1.08 -10.94
N GLY A 18 -39.75 -0.15 -11.39
CA GLY A 18 -38.83 -1.27 -11.24
C GLY A 18 -37.47 -1.04 -11.92
N LEU A 19 -37.48 -0.48 -13.13
CA LEU A 19 -36.26 -0.12 -13.84
C LEU A 19 -35.46 0.97 -13.09
N CYS A 20 -36.13 2.03 -12.63
CA CYS A 20 -35.50 3.08 -11.84
C CYS A 20 -34.87 2.53 -10.56
N LEU A 21 -35.57 1.63 -9.86
CA LEU A 21 -35.06 0.99 -8.65
C LEU A 21 -33.82 0.12 -8.95
N ALA A 22 -33.85 -0.65 -10.03
CA ALA A 22 -32.70 -1.45 -10.47
C ALA A 22 -31.48 -0.57 -10.81
N LEU A 23 -31.70 0.59 -11.44
CA LEU A 23 -30.63 1.55 -11.74
C LEU A 23 -30.02 2.13 -10.45
N VAL A 24 -30.85 2.58 -9.51
CA VAL A 24 -30.38 3.10 -8.21
C VAL A 24 -29.60 2.03 -7.46
N PHE A 25 -30.09 0.79 -7.47
CA PHE A 25 -29.40 -0.33 -6.84
C PHE A 25 -28.01 -0.57 -7.47
N MET A 26 -27.94 -0.58 -8.81
CA MET A 26 -26.69 -0.78 -9.53
C MET A 26 -25.67 0.33 -9.25
N VAL A 27 -26.10 1.59 -9.24
CA VAL A 27 -25.26 2.73 -8.87
C VAL A 27 -24.80 2.61 -7.43
N GLY A 28 -25.69 2.25 -6.50
CA GLY A 28 -25.35 2.04 -5.10
C GLY A 28 -24.29 0.96 -4.90
N GLN A 29 -24.42 -0.18 -5.59
CA GLN A 29 -23.40 -1.23 -5.58
C GLN A 29 -22.06 -0.73 -6.14
N GLY A 30 -22.09 0.05 -7.22
CA GLY A 30 -20.90 0.68 -7.79
C GLY A 30 -20.17 1.56 -6.79
N VAL A 31 -20.89 2.45 -6.10
CA VAL A 31 -20.32 3.33 -5.07
C VAL A 31 -19.71 2.54 -3.91
N VAL A 32 -20.40 1.49 -3.44
CA VAL A 32 -19.87 0.63 -2.37
C VAL A 32 -18.58 -0.06 -2.81
N MET A 33 -18.51 -0.57 -4.04
CA MET A 33 -17.28 -1.18 -4.57
C MET A 33 -16.14 -0.18 -4.71
N LEU A 34 -16.42 1.03 -5.22
CA LEU A 34 -15.43 2.09 -5.29
C LEU A 34 -14.91 2.48 -3.89
N GLY A 35 -15.78 2.52 -2.88
CA GLY A 35 -15.39 2.77 -1.49
C GLY A 35 -14.39 1.73 -0.97
N ARG A 36 -14.63 0.44 -1.25
CA ARG A 36 -13.72 -0.65 -0.85
C ARG A 36 -12.37 -0.58 -1.56
N VAL A 37 -12.38 -0.23 -2.86
CA VAL A 37 -11.14 0.00 -3.61
C VAL A 37 -10.38 1.18 -3.02
N ASN A 38 -11.06 2.30 -2.72
CA ASN A 38 -10.45 3.47 -2.13
C ASN A 38 -9.81 3.18 -0.77
N GLU A 39 -10.49 2.43 0.11
CA GLU A 39 -9.93 2.01 1.41
C GLU A 39 -8.70 1.10 1.25
N GLY A 40 -8.73 0.18 0.27
CA GLY A 40 -7.59 -0.66 -0.07
C GLY A 40 -6.40 0.16 -0.58
N THR A 41 -6.65 1.12 -1.48
CA THR A 41 -5.62 2.01 -2.02
C THR A 41 -5.06 2.94 -0.94
N ASP A 42 -5.90 3.50 -0.08
CA ASP A 42 -5.48 4.32 1.05
C ASP A 42 -4.54 3.53 1.96
N THR A 43 -4.91 2.30 2.33
CA THR A 43 -4.06 1.40 3.12
C THR A 43 -2.70 1.12 2.46
N ILE A 44 -2.66 0.97 1.13
CA ILE A 44 -1.42 0.77 0.39
C ILE A 44 -0.52 2.00 0.54
N VAL A 45 -1.07 3.19 0.34
CA VAL A 45 -0.30 4.44 0.35
C VAL A 45 0.12 4.84 1.76
N THR A 46 -0.77 4.73 2.75
CA THR A 46 -0.54 5.23 4.11
C THR A 46 0.26 4.27 4.97
N MET A 47 0.10 2.96 4.77
CA MET A 47 0.76 1.96 5.61
C MET A 47 1.83 1.16 4.87
N ARG A 48 1.55 0.67 3.65
CA ARG A 48 2.45 -0.28 2.99
C ARG A 48 3.63 0.41 2.31
N MET A 49 3.40 1.51 1.59
CA MET A 49 4.47 2.25 0.90
C MET A 49 5.55 2.78 1.86
N PRO A 50 5.22 3.43 3.00
CA PRO A 50 6.23 3.88 3.94
C PRO A 50 7.02 2.73 4.55
N ARG A 51 6.35 1.60 4.85
CA ARG A 51 7.03 0.39 5.35
C ARG A 51 8.00 -0.18 4.32
N VAL A 52 7.60 -0.27 3.05
CA VAL A 52 8.50 -0.71 1.98
C VAL A 52 9.70 0.24 1.85
N ALA A 53 9.48 1.55 1.89
CA ALA A 53 10.57 2.52 1.85
C ALA A 53 11.54 2.38 3.04
N MET A 54 11.02 2.21 4.26
CA MET A 54 11.82 1.97 5.46
C MET A 54 12.61 0.67 5.36
N THR A 55 11.98 -0.43 4.97
CA THR A 55 12.65 -1.74 4.80
C THR A 55 13.74 -1.68 3.71
N THR A 56 13.47 -1.00 2.60
CA THR A 56 14.47 -0.82 1.53
C THR A 56 15.66 0.00 2.03
N ARG A 57 15.43 1.05 2.83
CA ARG A 57 16.50 1.82 3.46
C ARG A 57 17.31 0.95 4.43
N MET A 58 16.65 0.16 5.29
CA MET A 58 17.35 -0.77 6.18
C MET A 58 18.22 -1.78 5.41
N LEU A 59 17.73 -2.28 4.28
CA LEU A 59 18.50 -3.20 3.45
C LEU A 59 19.76 -2.53 2.87
N GLY A 60 19.67 -1.24 2.51
CA GLY A 60 20.81 -0.42 2.12
C GLY A 60 21.87 -0.34 3.22
N GLU A 61 21.48 0.07 4.42
CA GLU A 61 22.43 0.17 5.55
C GLU A 61 23.08 -1.17 5.91
N VAL A 62 22.32 -2.28 5.85
CA VAL A 62 22.87 -3.61 6.08
C VAL A 62 23.87 -4.00 4.99
N ASN A 63 23.61 -3.64 3.74
CA ASN A 63 24.54 -3.85 2.63
C ASN A 63 25.83 -3.04 2.82
N ASP A 64 25.72 -1.78 3.22
CA ASP A 64 26.87 -0.90 3.41
C ASP A 64 27.76 -1.40 4.56
N ILE A 65 27.15 -1.85 5.66
CA ILE A 65 27.87 -2.57 6.72
C ILE A 65 28.57 -3.82 6.17
N ALA A 66 27.92 -4.60 5.30
CA ALA A 66 28.52 -5.82 4.75
C ALA A 66 29.72 -5.51 3.83
N VAL A 67 29.63 -4.44 3.02
CA VAL A 67 30.74 -3.96 2.18
C VAL A 67 31.89 -3.47 3.05
N ALA A 68 31.62 -2.62 4.03
CA ALA A 68 32.66 -2.10 4.93
C ALA A 68 33.37 -3.22 5.71
N LEU A 69 32.62 -4.19 6.21
CA LEU A 69 33.18 -5.38 6.87
C LEU A 69 34.05 -6.21 5.91
N ARG A 70 33.62 -6.39 4.66
CA ARG A 70 34.43 -7.08 3.65
C ARG A 70 35.73 -6.33 3.37
N ASP A 71 35.66 -5.02 3.20
CA ASP A 71 36.82 -4.20 2.87
C ASP A 71 37.83 -4.15 4.03
N MET A 72 37.35 -4.15 5.27
CA MET A 72 38.22 -4.33 6.45
C MET A 72 38.98 -5.66 6.45
N LEU A 73 38.35 -6.74 5.98
CA LEU A 73 38.98 -8.07 5.91
C LEU A 73 40.00 -8.18 4.78
N LEU A 74 39.82 -7.40 3.71
CA LEU A 74 40.66 -7.45 2.51
C LEU A 74 41.73 -6.35 2.46
N SER A 75 41.59 -5.29 3.26
CA SER A 75 42.57 -4.19 3.34
C SER A 75 43.63 -4.44 4.41
N ASP A 76 44.88 -4.17 4.04
CA ASP A 76 46.05 -4.18 4.93
C ASP A 76 46.37 -2.79 5.52
N GLY A 77 45.67 -1.74 5.08
CA GLY A 77 45.86 -0.36 5.54
C GLY A 77 45.14 -0.07 6.86
N ALA A 78 45.88 0.39 7.88
CA ALA A 78 45.30 0.78 9.17
C ALA A 78 44.34 1.99 9.04
N ASP A 79 44.65 2.94 8.16
CA ASP A 79 43.82 4.12 7.91
C ASP A 79 42.51 3.76 7.19
N ASP A 80 42.57 2.85 6.21
CA ASP A 80 41.38 2.32 5.52
C ASP A 80 40.47 1.58 6.50
N ARG A 81 41.04 0.74 7.38
CA ARG A 81 40.24 0.04 8.40
C ARG A 81 39.54 1.02 9.35
N ALA A 82 40.19 2.12 9.73
CA ALA A 82 39.57 3.12 10.60
C ALA A 82 38.36 3.79 9.93
N GLN A 83 38.47 4.13 8.63
CA GLN A 83 37.36 4.68 7.85
C GLN A 83 36.19 3.69 7.75
N GLN A 84 36.48 2.42 7.47
CA GLN A 84 35.45 1.39 7.34
C GLN A 84 34.72 1.13 8.67
N VAL A 85 35.42 1.22 9.81
CA VAL A 85 34.78 1.14 11.14
C VAL A 85 33.83 2.31 11.36
N GLU A 86 34.21 3.52 10.92
CA GLU A 86 33.33 4.69 11.00
C GLU A 86 32.08 4.52 10.14
N GLU A 87 32.21 3.97 8.93
CA GLU A 87 31.09 3.67 8.03
C GLU A 87 30.12 2.66 8.66
N VAL A 88 30.63 1.58 9.27
CA VAL A 88 29.80 0.61 10.01
C VAL A 88 29.06 1.27 11.17
N VAL A 89 29.72 2.15 11.93
CA VAL A 89 29.09 2.86 13.05
C VAL A 89 28.02 3.84 12.55
N SER A 90 28.26 4.51 11.43
CA SER A 90 27.29 5.42 10.80
C SER A 90 26.04 4.66 10.37
N SER A 91 26.18 3.58 9.60
CA SER A 91 25.03 2.79 9.14
C SER A 91 24.26 2.14 10.28
N ARG A 92 24.92 1.75 11.37
CA ARG A 92 24.22 1.29 12.59
C ARG A 92 23.38 2.38 13.24
N LYS A 93 23.87 3.61 13.30
CA LYS A 93 23.07 4.75 13.80
C LYS A 93 21.86 5.03 12.91
N GLU A 94 22.02 4.91 11.59
CA GLU A 94 20.89 5.05 10.65
C GLU A 94 19.84 3.95 10.85
N LEU A 95 20.26 2.70 11.04
CA LEU A 95 19.36 1.60 11.38
C LEU A 95 18.60 1.83 12.69
N ASP A 96 19.29 2.29 13.74
CA ASP A 96 18.65 2.61 15.02
C ASP A 96 17.61 3.74 14.86
N ALA A 97 17.90 4.74 14.01
CA ALA A 97 16.96 5.82 13.71
C ALA A 97 15.73 5.37 12.91
N ILE A 98 15.85 4.33 12.07
CA ILE A 98 14.71 3.74 11.35
C ILE A 98 13.82 2.91 12.29
N LEU A 99 14.41 2.35 13.36
CA LEU A 99 13.73 1.48 14.32
C LEU A 99 13.10 2.24 15.52
N ALA A 100 13.48 3.50 15.73
CA ALA A 100 12.97 4.37 16.79
C ALA A 100 11.56 4.93 16.47
#